data_AF-A0A9E5EEL7-F1
#
_entry.id   AF-A0A9E5EEL7-F1
#
_cell.length_a   1.000
_cell.length_b   1.000
_cell.length_c   1.000
_cell.angle_alpha   90.00
_cell.angle_beta   90.00
_cell.angle_gamma   90.00
#
_symmetry.space_group_name_H-M   'P 1'
#
loop_
_entity.id
_entity.type
_entity.pdbx_description
1 polymer ?
#
loop_
_entity_poly.entity_id
_entity_poly.type
_entity_poly.pdbx_seq_one_letter_code
_entity_poly.pdbx_strand_id
1 'polypeptide(L)' 'MIIGIPKEIKNNEFRVGLTPSLVNGLTRQGHSVLVEKNAGAQIGFADAQYQAAGATLL' A
#
# COMPACT_ATOMS: atom_id res chain seq x y z
N MET A 1 4.75 12.55 7.94
CA MET A 1 5.11 11.31 8.66
C MET A 1 5.37 10.21 7.65
N ILE A 2 6.10 9.16 8.03
CA ILE A 2 6.33 7.98 7.19
C ILE A 2 5.35 6.89 7.65
N ILE A 3 4.62 6.29 6.70
CA ILE A 3 3.63 5.24 6.95
C ILE A 3 4.04 4.02 6.10
N GLY A 4 4.27 2.88 6.74
CA GLY A 4 4.65 1.63 6.08
C GLY A 4 3.48 0.67 5.93
N ILE A 5 3.37 0.03 4.76
CA ILE A 5 2.41 -1.02 4.46
C ILE A 5 3.18 -2.30 4.11
N PRO A 6 3.51 -3.15 5.10
CA PRO A 6 4.12 -4.44 4.84
C PRO A 6 3.09 -5.41 4.23
N LYS A 7 3.60 -6.46 3.59
CA LYS A 7 2.80 -7.58 3.14
C LYS A 7 2.41 -8.45 4.35
N GLU A 8 1.15 -8.86 4.39
CA GLU A 8 0.68 -9.83 5.39
C GLU A 8 1.32 -11.20 5.15
N ILE A 9 1.84 -11.81 6.23
CA ILE A 9 2.54 -13.10 6.18
C ILE A 9 1.72 -14.24 6.83
N LYS A 10 0.60 -13.90 7.47
CA LYS A 10 -0.23 -14.88 8.16
C LYS A 10 -0.94 -15.78 7.15
N ASN A 11 -0.97 -17.08 7.42
CA ASN A 11 -1.69 -18.01 6.58
C ASN A 11 -3.19 -17.65 6.50
N ASN A 12 -3.76 -17.70 5.29
CA ASN A 12 -5.13 -17.28 4.98
C ASN A 12 -5.44 -15.80 5.31
N GLU A 13 -4.43 -14.93 5.40
CA GLU A 13 -4.61 -13.48 5.45
C GLU A 13 -4.34 -12.90 4.07
N PHE A 14 -5.37 -12.29 3.47
CA PHE A 14 -5.29 -11.69 2.13
C PHE A 14 -5.46 -10.17 2.16
N ARG A 15 -5.83 -9.61 3.31
CA ARG A 15 -6.06 -8.16 3.44
C ARG A 15 -4.74 -7.40 3.36
N VAL A 16 -4.86 -6.09 3.22
CA VAL A 16 -3.75 -5.14 3.25
C VAL A 16 -4.12 -3.98 4.16
N GLY A 17 -3.13 -3.36 4.81
CA GLY A 17 -3.36 -2.29 5.77
C GLY A 17 -4.05 -1.05 5.17
N LEU A 18 -3.72 -0.67 3.92
CA LEU A 18 -4.37 0.44 3.21
C LEU A 18 -4.60 0.14 1.73
N THR A 19 -5.72 0.60 1.21
CA THR A 19 -6.05 0.56 -0.22
C THR A 19 -5.38 1.73 -0.95
N PRO A 20 -5.18 1.63 -2.29
CA PRO A 20 -4.64 2.74 -3.08
C PRO A 20 -5.41 4.07 -2.92
N SER A 21 -6.73 4.03 -2.68
CA SER A 21 -7.54 5.22 -2.44
C SER A 21 -7.13 5.96 -1.15
N LEU A 22 -6.91 5.22 -0.06
CA LEU A 22 -6.47 5.81 1.21
C LEU A 22 -5.02 6.29 1.13
N VAL A 23 -4.16 5.57 0.41
CA VAL A 23 -2.80 6.01 0.10
C VAL A 23 -2.81 7.37 -0.58
N ASN A 24 -3.68 7.58 -1.59
CA ASN A 24 -3.78 8.87 -2.27
C ASN A 24 -4.19 10.01 -1.32
N GLY A 25 -5.10 9.75 -0.38
CA GLY A 25 -5.48 10.73 0.64
C GLY A 25 -4.31 11.11 1.54
N LEU A 26 -3.54 10.12 2.02
CA LEU A 26 -2.39 10.35 2.90
C LEU A 26 -1.24 11.07 2.18
N THR A 27 -0.96 10.71 0.93
CA THR A 27 0.08 11.36 0.13
C THR A 27 -0.27 12.81 -0.17
N ARG A 28 -1.54 13.11 -0.48
CA ARG A 28 -2.04 14.49 -0.63
C ARG A 28 -1.95 15.33 0.65
N GLN A 29 -2.01 14.70 1.82
CA GLN A 29 -1.79 15.36 3.12
C GLN A 29 -0.30 15.56 3.45
N GLY A 30 0.61 15.21 2.54
CA GLY A 30 2.06 15.36 2.73
C GLY A 30 2.70 14.23 3.54
N HIS A 31 2.05 13.07 3.66
CA HIS A 31 2.66 11.89 4.26
C HIS A 31 3.40 11.04 3.22
N SER A 32 4.55 10.49 3.60
CA SER A 32 5.28 9.53 2.78
C SER A 32 4.73 8.13 3.06
N VAL A 33 4.20 7.48 2.03
CA VAL A 33 3.67 6.12 2.15
C VAL A 33 4.63 5.15 1.47
N LEU A 34 5.08 4.15 2.21
CA LEU A 34 5.98 3.09 1.76
C LEU A 34 5.19 1.78 1.70
N VAL A 35 5.28 1.05 0.60
CA VAL A 35 4.50 -0.17 0.37
C VAL A 35 5.43 -1.30 -0.05
N GLU A 36 5.36 -2.44 0.64
CA GLU A 36 6.10 -3.63 0.23
C GLU A 36 5.53 -4.20 -1.07
N LYS A 37 6.40 -4.63 -1.98
CA LYS A 37 5.98 -5.27 -3.24
C LYS A 37 4.98 -6.41 -3.01
N ASN A 38 3.92 -6.40 -3.80
CA ASN A 38 2.83 -7.37 -3.76
C ASN A 38 2.01 -7.39 -2.47
N ALA A 39 2.08 -6.37 -1.61
CA ALA A 39 1.29 -6.32 -0.37
C ALA A 39 -0.23 -6.39 -0.61
N GLY A 40 -0.72 -5.81 -1.71
CA GLY A 40 -2.14 -5.82 -2.07
C GLY A 40 -2.52 -6.82 -3.17
N ALA A 41 -1.56 -7.61 -3.67
CA ALA A 41 -1.76 -8.42 -4.89
C ALA A 41 -2.88 -9.46 -4.75
N GLN A 42 -3.04 -10.05 -3.56
CA GLN A 42 -4.03 -11.11 -3.32
C GLN A 42 -5.47 -10.61 -3.28
N ILE A 43 -5.69 -9.30 -3.17
CA ILE A 43 -7.02 -8.66 -3.23
C ILE A 43 -7.19 -7.77 -4.47
N GLY A 44 -6.32 -7.96 -5.47
CA GLY A 44 -6.44 -7.26 -6.75
C GLY A 44 -5.89 -5.84 -6.76
N PHE A 45 -5.06 -5.46 -5.79
CA PHE A 45 -4.31 -4.21 -5.84
C PHE A 45 -2.88 -4.47 -6.32
N ALA A 46 -2.62 -4.14 -7.58
CA ALA A 46 -1.29 -4.19 -8.17
C ALA A 46 -0.40 -3.07 -7.63
N ASP A 47 0.90 -3.34 -7.55
CA ASP A 47 1.95 -2.39 -7.18
C ASP A 47 1.86 -1.06 -7.96
N ALA A 48 1.52 -1.12 -9.25
CA ALA A 48 1.32 0.06 -10.10
C ALA A 48 0.18 0.97 -9.60
N GLN A 49 -0.87 0.42 -8.98
CA GLN A 49 -1.96 1.20 -8.41
C GLN A 49 -1.50 1.96 -7.16
N TYR A 50 -0.62 1.38 -6.36
CA TYR A 50 0.00 2.06 -5.22
C TYR A 50 0.94 3.18 -5.65
N GLN A 51 1.77 2.93 -6.67
CA GLN A 51 2.63 3.96 -7.25
C GLN A 51 1.82 5.12 -7.84
N ALA A 52 0.75 4.81 -8.60
CA ALA A 52 -0.15 5.82 -9.15
C ALA A 52 -0.87 6.64 -8.05
N ALA A 53 -1.10 6.04 -6.88
CA ALA A 53 -1.63 6.74 -5.71
C ALA A 53 -0.59 7.63 -4.98
N GLY A 54 0.69 7.54 -5.35
CA GLY A 54 1.78 8.33 -4.79
C GLY A 54 2.61 7.63 -3.71
N ALA A 55 2.43 6.31 -3.52
CA ALA A 55 3.30 5.54 -2.65
C ALA A 55 4.65 5.23 -3.31
N THR A 56 5.67 5.02 -2.47
CA THR A 56 6.96 4.45 -2.87
C THR A 56 6.96 2.95 -2.59
N LEU A 57 7.34 2.13 -3.57
CA LEU A 57 7.50 0.69 -3.37
C LEU A 57 8.87 0.37 -2.76
N LEU A 58 8.89 -0.61 -1.85
CA LEU A 58 10.07 -1.21 -1.24
C LEU A 58 10.22 -2.68 -1.68
#